data_AF-A0A2C8YL35-F1
#
_entry.id   AF-A0A2C8YL35-F1
#
_cell.length_a   1.000
_cell.length_b   1.000
_cell.length_c   1.000
_cell.angle_alpha   90.00
_cell.angle_beta   90.00
_cell.angle_gamma   90.00
#
_symmetry.space_group_name_H-M   'P 1'
#
loop_
_entity.id
_entity.type
_entity.pdbx_description
1 polymer ?
#
loop_
_entity_poly.entity_id
_entity_poly.type
_entity_poly.pdbx_seq_one_letter_code
_entity_poly.pdbx_strand_id
1 'polypeptide(L)' 'MTLNTIEKTREAIRAQDRSKKAAILRLQKAGIITKQCKLAPIYRTPTPAK' A
#
# COMPACT_ATOMS: atom_id res chain seq x y z
N MET A 1 -15.54 -17.61 24.83
CA MET A 1 -14.21 -17.01 24.61
C MET A 1 -13.77 -17.21 23.15
N THR A 2 -14.42 -16.53 22.22
CA THR A 2 -14.03 -16.51 20.80
C THR A 2 -14.26 -15.11 20.31
N LEU A 3 -13.24 -14.25 20.46
CA LEU A 3 -13.21 -12.92 19.87
C LEU A 3 -13.05 -13.08 18.35
N ASN A 4 -14.18 -13.44 17.74
CA ASN A 4 -14.70 -13.01 16.45
C ASN A 4 -13.60 -12.51 15.50
N THR A 5 -12.96 -13.45 14.81
CA THR A 5 -12.05 -13.15 13.70
C THR A 5 -12.67 -12.12 12.77
N ILE A 6 -13.99 -12.18 12.57
CA ILE A 6 -14.79 -11.23 11.79
C ILE A 6 -14.73 -9.81 12.36
N GLU A 7 -14.83 -9.60 13.68
CA GLU A 7 -14.77 -8.27 14.27
C GLU A 7 -13.34 -7.71 14.24
N LYS A 8 -12.34 -8.54 14.52
CA LYS A 8 -10.92 -8.14 14.35
C LYS A 8 -10.59 -7.76 12.91
N THR A 9 -11.13 -8.49 11.93
CA THR A 9 -10.96 -8.16 10.51
C THR A 9 -11.71 -6.88 10.16
N ARG A 10 -12.94 -6.68 10.64
CA ARG A 10 -13.71 -5.44 10.43
C ARG A 10 -13.01 -4.23 11.05
N GLU A 11 -12.49 -4.36 12.26
CA GLU A 11 -11.68 -3.32 12.90
C GLU A 11 -10.38 -3.07 12.16
N ALA A 12 -9.65 -4.10 11.72
CA ALA A 12 -8.44 -3.93 10.92
C ALA A 12 -8.72 -3.20 9.59
N ILE A 13 -9.87 -3.47 8.94
CA ILE A 13 -10.31 -2.76 7.73
C ILE A 13 -10.74 -1.33 8.05
N ARG A 14 -11.45 -1.09 9.16
CA ARG A 14 -11.88 0.26 9.61
C ARG A 14 -10.71 1.13 10.06
N ALA A 15 -9.76 0.52 10.77
CA ALA A 15 -8.56 1.13 11.32
C ALA A 15 -7.41 1.18 10.31
N GLN A 16 -7.62 0.75 9.06
CA GLN A 16 -6.66 1.04 8.00
C GLN A 16 -6.57 2.55 7.85
N ASP A 17 -5.53 3.10 8.46
CA ASP A 17 -5.17 4.49 8.34
C ASP A 17 -5.15 4.84 6.84
N ARG A 18 -6.08 5.69 6.42
CA ARG A 18 -6.19 6.18 5.04
C ARG A 18 -5.28 7.38 4.82
N SER A 19 -4.43 7.72 5.79
CA SER A 19 -3.42 8.74 5.63
C SER A 19 -2.54 8.42 4.41
N LYS A 20 -2.08 9.50 3.79
CA LYS A 20 -1.10 9.45 2.70
C LYS A 20 0.15 8.64 3.10
N LYS A 21 0.57 8.72 4.37
CA LYS A 21 1.73 8.02 4.92
C LYS A 21 1.52 6.50 4.93
N ALA A 22 0.35 6.04 5.39
CA ALA A 22 0.01 4.63 5.40
C ALA A 22 -0.13 4.07 3.97
N ALA A 23 -0.69 4.84 3.05
CA ALA A 23 -0.75 4.47 1.63
C ALA A 23 0.65 4.31 1.01
N ILE A 24 1.57 5.26 1.26
CA ILE A 24 2.97 5.17 0.81
C ILE A 24 3.64 3.90 1.35
N LEU A 25 3.47 3.58 2.63
CA LEU A 25 4.05 2.37 3.22
C LEU A 25 3.50 1.08 2.59
N ARG A 26 2.20 1.03 2.28
CA ARG A 26 1.59 -0.11 1.57
C ARG A 26 2.16 -0.25 0.16
N LEU A 27 2.25 0.85 -0.58
CA LEU A 27 2.81 0.87 -1.94
C LEU A 27 4.30 0.50 -1.96
N GLN A 28 5.06 0.91 -0.94
CA GLN A 28 6.47 0.51 -0.76
C GLN A 28 6.59 -0.99 -0.43
N LYS A 29 5.80 -1.51 0.51
CA LYS A 29 5.79 -2.95 0.85
C LYS A 29 5.37 -3.83 -0.33
N ALA A 30 4.45 -3.34 -1.15
CA ALA A 30 4.02 -4.02 -2.38
C ALA A 30 5.04 -3.93 -3.53
N GLY A 31 6.15 -3.20 -3.36
CA GLY A 31 7.18 -3.03 -4.40
C GLY A 31 6.74 -2.15 -5.58
N ILE A 32 5.64 -1.40 -5.45
CA ILE A 32 5.11 -0.53 -6.50
C ILE A 32 5.91 0.76 -6.60
N ILE A 33 6.30 1.32 -5.45
CA ILE A 33 7.17 2.49 -5.34
C ILE A 33 8.44 2.15 -4.57
N THR A 34 9.52 2.84 -4.89
CA THR A 34 10.81 2.71 -4.22
C THR A 34 10.82 3.44 -2.87
N LYS A 35 11.89 3.25 -2.09
CA LYS A 35 12.14 4.02 -0.84
C LYS A 35 12.18 5.55 -1.07
N GLN A 36 12.44 5.98 -2.30
CA GLN A 36 12.39 7.39 -2.72
C GLN A 36 10.99 7.85 -3.18
N CYS A 37 9.95 7.04 -2.94
CA CYS A 37 8.57 7.27 -3.39
C CYS A 37 8.43 7.45 -4.92
N LYS A 38 9.36 6.91 -5.71
CA LYS A 38 9.27 6.87 -7.18
C LYS A 38 8.70 5.53 -7.63
N LEU A 39 7.94 5.48 -8.72
CA LEU A 39 7.49 4.21 -9.31
C LEU A 39 8.68 3.28 -9.56
N ALA A 40 8.52 1.99 -9.24
CA ALA A 40 9.53 0.99 -9.51
C ALA A 40 9.69 0.80 -11.03
N PRO A 41 10.88 0.42 -11.52
CA PRO A 41 11.17 0.35 -12.95
C PRO A 41 10.17 -0.48 -13.77
N ILE A 42 9.65 -1.57 -13.20
CA ILE A 42 8.65 -2.44 -13.83
C ILE A 42 7.29 -1.74 -14.08
N TYR A 43 6.98 -0.68 -13.33
CA TYR A 43 5.77 0.14 -13.49
C TYR A 43 6.04 1.46 -14.19
N ARG A 44 7.30 1.77 -14.52
CA ARG A 44 7.60 2.93 -15.35
C ARG A 44 7.24 2.55 -16.78
N THR A 45 6.26 3.24 -17.35
CA THR A 45 6.07 3.20 -18.80
C THR A 45 7.41 3.56 -19.45
N PRO A 46 7.89 2.81 -20.46
CA PRO A 46 9.04 3.25 -21.21
C PRO A 46 8.72 4.65 -21.72
N THR A 47 9.53 5.63 -21.32
CA THR A 47 9.39 6.99 -21.82
C THR A 47 9.40 6.87 -23.34
N PRO A 48 8.32 7.25 -24.04
CA PRO A 48 8.33 7.19 -25.50
C PRO A 48 9.50 8.03 -25.96
N ALA A 49 10.46 7.39 -26.65
CA ALA A 49 11.58 8.07 -27.25
C ALA A 49 10.99 9.13 -28.20
N LYS A 50 11.23 10.40 -27.87
CA LYS A 50 10.80 11.54 -28.68
C LYS A 50 11.88 11.88 -29.69
#